data_AF-A0A6P7LHV3-F1
#
_entry.id   AF-A0A6P7LHV3-F1
#
_cell.length_a   1.000
_cell.length_b   1.000
_cell.length_c   1.000
_cell.angle_alpha   90.00
_cell.angle_beta   90.00
_cell.angle_gamma   90.00
#
_symmetry.space_group_name_H-M   'P 1'
#
loop_
_entity.id
_entity.type
_entity.pdbx_description
1 polymer ?
#
loop_
_entity_poly.entity_id
_entity_poly.type
_entity_poly.pdbx_seq_one_letter_code
_entity_poly.pdbx_strand_id
1 'polypeptide(L)'
;MNLAKALLFFLLSHFVTMTLSLSTCTTVDIDHIKKKRVEAVRGQILSKLRMTSPPQTTGPSQVPYQVLALYNSTKELIEELGRDRHQSCGQDNTETEYYAKEIYKFNMISGPPENNDLPYCPKGITSKVFRFNVSAMEKNSTNLFRAEFRALRIPNPAAKRNEQRIELYQILQKDDPKAKQRYIGGKNVLTKGTLEWVSFDVTETVREWLMYRQTNLGLEISVHCPCHTFRPNGDIIENANEVLEVKFKGMDYDDLSRTKKQKEQLYPHLILMMLPPHRLDSQTSSRRRKRALDTNYCFKTWAGGGFTSRRGTTPTSAPAPVPTYAAQTPPTVRC
;
A
#
# COMPACT_ATOMS: atom_id res chain seq x y z
N MET A 1 -23.31 -78.29 -9.45
CA MET A 1 -23.04 -77.20 -10.44
C MET A 1 -23.85 -75.93 -10.22
N ASN A 2 -24.98 -75.97 -9.49
CA ASN A 2 -25.87 -74.81 -9.32
C ASN A 2 -25.47 -73.88 -8.14
N LEU A 3 -24.87 -74.44 -7.08
CA LEU A 3 -24.47 -73.66 -5.90
C LEU A 3 -23.32 -72.69 -6.20
N ALA A 4 -22.30 -73.14 -6.95
CA ALA A 4 -21.16 -72.31 -7.33
C ALA A 4 -21.55 -71.15 -8.26
N LYS A 5 -22.53 -71.39 -9.16
CA LYS A 5 -23.09 -70.35 -10.04
C LYS A 5 -23.89 -69.31 -9.24
N ALA A 6 -24.66 -69.75 -8.25
CA ALA A 6 -25.41 -68.84 -7.36
C ALA A 6 -24.47 -67.99 -6.50
N LEU A 7 -23.39 -68.58 -5.98
CA LEU A 7 -22.37 -67.87 -5.19
C LEU A 7 -21.60 -66.85 -6.03
N LEU A 8 -21.24 -67.20 -7.28
CA LEU A 8 -20.64 -66.28 -8.23
C LEU A 8 -21.57 -65.11 -8.57
N PHE A 9 -22.87 -65.38 -8.74
CA PHE A 9 -23.87 -64.36 -9.02
C PHE A 9 -24.08 -63.41 -7.84
N PHE A 10 -24.07 -63.94 -6.60
CA PHE A 10 -24.12 -63.13 -5.38
C PHE A 10 -22.87 -62.26 -5.21
N LEU A 11 -21.68 -62.82 -5.47
CA LEU A 11 -20.43 -62.07 -5.42
C LEU A 11 -20.40 -60.97 -6.48
N LEU A 12 -20.77 -61.26 -7.73
CA LEU A 12 -20.87 -60.27 -8.81
C LEU A 12 -21.89 -59.17 -8.49
N SER A 13 -23.04 -59.52 -7.91
CA SER A 13 -24.06 -58.57 -7.44
C SER A 13 -23.52 -57.62 -6.38
N HIS A 14 -22.78 -58.15 -5.39
CA HIS A 14 -22.13 -57.35 -4.35
C HIS A 14 -21.01 -56.45 -4.89
N PHE A 15 -20.23 -56.92 -5.87
CA PHE A 15 -19.21 -56.09 -6.52
C PHE A 15 -19.84 -54.94 -7.33
N VAL A 16 -20.93 -55.18 -8.05
CA VAL A 16 -21.66 -54.12 -8.78
C VAL A 16 -22.23 -53.06 -7.81
N THR A 17 -22.80 -53.48 -6.68
CA THR A 17 -23.31 -52.54 -5.67
C THR A 17 -22.20 -51.74 -4.98
N MET A 18 -21.00 -52.32 -4.78
CA MET A 18 -19.84 -51.61 -4.23
C MET A 18 -19.20 -50.62 -5.22
N THR A 19 -19.30 -50.86 -6.53
CA THR A 19 -18.82 -49.90 -7.55
C THR A 19 -19.72 -48.66 -7.68
N LEU A 20 -21.02 -48.80 -7.40
CA LEU A 20 -21.98 -47.69 -7.44
C LEU A 20 -21.90 -46.77 -6.22
N SER A 21 -21.35 -47.24 -5.10
CA SER A 21 -21.17 -46.47 -3.85
C SER A 21 -19.82 -45.75 -3.74
N LEU A 22 -18.90 -45.94 -4.67
CA LEU A 22 -17.56 -45.32 -4.68
C LEU A 22 -17.45 -44.05 -5.55
N SER A 23 -18.49 -43.69 -6.30
CA SER A 23 -18.53 -42.44 -7.07
C SER A 23 -19.33 -41.36 -6.35
N THR A 24 -18.80 -40.82 -5.26
CA THR A 24 -19.36 -39.66 -4.54
C THR A 24 -18.97 -38.32 -5.16
N CYS A 25 -18.62 -38.28 -6.44
CA CYS A 25 -18.49 -37.02 -7.18
C CYS A 25 -19.89 -36.59 -7.64
N THR A 26 -20.59 -35.84 -6.80
CA THR A 26 -21.75 -35.08 -7.27
C THR A 26 -21.29 -34.18 -8.41
N THR A 27 -21.99 -34.19 -9.54
CA THR A 27 -21.73 -33.27 -10.63
C THR A 27 -21.93 -31.86 -10.11
N VAL A 28 -20.84 -31.15 -9.85
CA VAL A 28 -20.89 -29.78 -9.36
C VAL A 28 -21.36 -28.91 -10.51
N ASP A 29 -22.56 -28.33 -10.37
CA ASP A 29 -23.06 -27.32 -11.30
C ASP A 29 -22.22 -26.04 -11.14
N ILE A 30 -21.18 -25.97 -11.95
CA ILE A 30 -20.24 -24.85 -12.01
C ILE A 30 -20.98 -23.54 -12.31
N ASP A 31 -22.06 -23.58 -13.09
CA ASP A 31 -22.80 -22.38 -13.49
C ASP A 31 -23.67 -21.85 -12.35
N HIS A 32 -24.26 -22.74 -11.55
CA HIS A 32 -24.91 -22.36 -10.29
C HIS A 32 -23.93 -21.74 -9.29
N ILE A 33 -22.72 -22.30 -9.16
CA ILE A 33 -21.67 -21.73 -8.29
C ILE A 33 -21.22 -20.36 -8.80
N LYS A 34 -20.98 -20.22 -10.10
CA LYS A 34 -20.63 -18.93 -10.72
C LYS A 34 -21.72 -17.89 -10.45
N LYS A 35 -22.99 -18.24 -10.62
CA LYS A 35 -24.13 -17.34 -10.35
C LYS A 35 -24.16 -16.89 -8.89
N LYS A 36 -24.00 -17.82 -7.94
CA LYS A 36 -23.88 -17.48 -6.51
C LYS A 36 -22.69 -16.55 -6.22
N ARG A 37 -21.55 -16.79 -6.88
CA ARG A 37 -20.35 -15.95 -6.73
C ARG A 37 -20.56 -14.55 -7.29
N VAL A 38 -21.24 -14.41 -8.43
CA VAL A 38 -21.58 -13.10 -9.00
C VAL A 38 -22.45 -12.29 -8.03
N GLU A 39 -23.49 -12.89 -7.45
CA GLU A 39 -24.33 -12.20 -6.46
C GLU A 39 -23.58 -11.85 -5.17
N ALA A 40 -22.67 -12.73 -4.72
CA ALA A 40 -21.80 -12.44 -3.58
C ALA A 40 -20.85 -11.25 -3.85
N VAL A 41 -20.21 -11.23 -5.03
CA VAL A 41 -19.33 -10.13 -5.46
C VAL A 41 -20.11 -8.83 -5.63
N ARG A 42 -21.33 -8.89 -6.17
CA ARG A 42 -22.23 -7.73 -6.26
C ARG A 42 -22.50 -7.13 -4.89
N GLY A 43 -22.87 -7.96 -3.91
CA GLY A 43 -23.06 -7.54 -2.53
C GLY A 43 -21.79 -6.98 -1.89
N GLN A 44 -20.63 -7.58 -2.18
CA GLN A 44 -19.33 -7.12 -1.68
C GLN A 44 -18.96 -5.74 -2.22
N ILE A 45 -19.13 -5.49 -3.53
CA ILE A 45 -18.85 -4.19 -4.15
C ILE A 45 -19.74 -3.10 -3.53
N LEU A 46 -21.05 -3.35 -3.46
CA LEU A 46 -22.01 -2.42 -2.87
C LEU A 46 -21.70 -2.13 -1.40
N SER A 47 -21.35 -3.16 -0.62
CA SER A 47 -20.93 -3.02 0.77
C SER A 47 -19.66 -2.18 0.93
N LYS A 48 -18.63 -2.40 0.10
CA LYS A 48 -17.39 -1.62 0.12
C LYS A 48 -17.60 -0.15 -0.25
N LEU A 49 -18.53 0.13 -1.16
CA LEU A 49 -18.90 1.49 -1.59
C LEU A 49 -19.91 2.17 -0.65
N ARG A 50 -20.48 1.43 0.30
CA ARG A 50 -21.64 1.83 1.14
C ARG A 50 -22.86 2.25 0.33
N MET A 51 -23.17 1.48 -0.72
CA MET A 51 -24.35 1.67 -1.54
C MET A 51 -25.34 0.53 -1.28
N THR A 52 -26.65 0.84 -1.26
CA THR A 52 -27.71 -0.16 -1.13
C THR A 52 -28.12 -0.76 -2.48
N SER A 53 -27.90 -0.02 -3.56
CA SER A 53 -28.18 -0.42 -4.94
C SER A 53 -27.23 0.29 -5.91
N PRO A 54 -27.05 -0.22 -7.15
CA PRO A 54 -26.25 0.47 -8.16
C PRO A 54 -26.81 1.86 -8.49
N PRO A 55 -25.95 2.84 -8.81
CA PRO A 55 -26.40 4.17 -9.23
C PRO A 55 -27.16 4.09 -10.55
N GLN A 56 -28.18 4.94 -10.72
CA GLN A 56 -29.12 4.89 -11.86
C GLN A 56 -28.58 5.54 -13.14
N THR A 57 -27.50 6.33 -13.06
CA THR A 57 -26.95 7.05 -14.20
C THR A 57 -26.00 6.16 -15.00
N THR A 58 -26.31 5.97 -16.29
CA THR A 58 -25.33 5.52 -17.26
C THR A 58 -24.30 6.64 -17.43
N GLY A 59 -23.04 6.35 -17.06
CA GLY A 59 -21.94 7.30 -17.19
C GLY A 59 -21.72 7.76 -18.64
N PRO A 60 -20.84 8.75 -18.86
CA PRO A 60 -20.50 9.19 -20.21
C PRO A 60 -20.00 8.01 -21.06
N SER A 61 -20.30 8.03 -22.36
CA SER A 61 -19.88 6.97 -23.31
C SER A 61 -18.36 6.85 -23.44
N GLN A 62 -17.63 7.93 -23.17
CA GLN A 62 -16.18 7.98 -23.16
C GLN A 62 -15.68 8.50 -21.81
N VAL A 63 -14.72 7.78 -21.25
CA VAL A 63 -14.05 8.17 -20.00
C VAL A 63 -12.95 9.18 -20.33
N PRO A 64 -12.91 10.35 -19.67
CA PRO A 64 -11.85 11.33 -19.89
C PRO A 64 -10.46 10.74 -19.66
N TYR A 65 -9.50 11.16 -20.49
CA TYR A 65 -8.11 10.67 -20.43
C TYR A 65 -7.48 10.84 -19.04
N GLN A 66 -7.78 11.94 -18.35
CA GLN A 66 -7.26 12.23 -17.01
C GLN A 66 -7.69 11.17 -15.97
N VAL A 67 -8.91 10.64 -16.10
CA VAL A 67 -9.44 9.59 -15.21
C VAL A 67 -8.79 8.25 -15.53
N LEU A 68 -8.61 7.93 -16.82
CA LEU A 68 -7.88 6.72 -17.25
C LEU A 68 -6.43 6.76 -16.80
N ALA A 69 -5.78 7.91 -16.90
CA ALA A 69 -4.42 8.13 -16.43
C ALA A 69 -4.29 7.92 -14.91
N LEU A 70 -5.24 8.45 -14.13
CA LEU A 70 -5.31 8.21 -12.69
C LEU A 70 -5.48 6.73 -12.38
N TYR A 71 -6.44 6.07 -13.03
CA TYR A 71 -6.70 4.64 -12.86
C TYR A 71 -5.45 3.79 -13.12
N ASN A 72 -4.74 4.05 -14.22
CA ASN A 72 -3.52 3.30 -14.57
C ASN A 72 -2.42 3.51 -13.51
N SER A 73 -2.18 4.75 -13.08
CA SER A 73 -1.20 5.05 -12.03
C SER A 73 -1.57 4.40 -10.69
N THR A 74 -2.86 4.35 -10.35
CA THR A 74 -3.34 3.68 -9.13
C THR A 74 -3.24 2.16 -9.23
N LYS A 75 -3.58 1.57 -10.38
CA LYS A 75 -3.45 0.13 -10.61
C LYS A 75 -2.00 -0.32 -10.42
N GLU A 76 -1.06 0.36 -11.07
CA GLU A 76 0.37 0.05 -10.96
C GLU A 76 0.87 0.20 -9.51
N LEU A 77 0.43 1.24 -8.79
CA LEU A 77 0.76 1.43 -7.37
C LEU A 77 0.21 0.29 -6.49
N ILE A 78 -1.05 -0.11 -6.68
CA ILE A 78 -1.65 -1.19 -5.89
C ILE A 78 -0.95 -2.52 -6.17
N GLU A 79 -0.53 -2.77 -7.40
CA GLU A 79 0.26 -3.95 -7.75
C GLU A 79 1.65 -3.93 -7.09
N GLU A 80 2.31 -2.77 -7.01
CA GLU A 80 3.58 -2.56 -6.29
C GLU A 80 3.42 -2.85 -4.79
N LEU A 81 2.46 -2.18 -4.14
CA LEU A 81 2.14 -2.39 -2.72
C LEU A 81 1.73 -3.83 -2.42
N GLY A 82 1.03 -4.47 -3.36
CA GLY A 82 0.68 -5.88 -3.29
C GLY A 82 1.92 -6.77 -3.20
N ARG A 83 2.92 -6.56 -4.05
CA ARG A 83 4.17 -7.34 -4.02
C ARG A 83 4.92 -7.16 -2.70
N ASP A 84 5.03 -5.93 -2.20
CA ASP A 84 5.72 -5.62 -0.95
C ASP A 84 5.01 -6.23 0.28
N ARG A 85 3.67 -6.27 0.27
CA ARG A 85 2.87 -6.92 1.32
C ARG A 85 2.97 -8.44 1.30
N HIS A 86 3.15 -9.08 0.15
CA HIS A 86 3.43 -10.52 0.11
C HIS A 86 4.83 -10.85 0.68
N GLN A 87 5.77 -9.90 0.62
CA GLN A 87 7.09 -10.03 1.24
C GLN A 87 7.10 -9.73 2.74
N SER A 88 6.15 -8.91 3.22
CA SER A 88 6.03 -8.49 4.62
C SER A 88 4.79 -9.09 5.27
N CYS A 89 4.96 -10.11 6.13
CA CYS A 89 3.86 -10.81 6.83
C CYS A 89 3.13 -9.97 7.91
N GLY A 90 2.67 -8.76 7.58
CA GLY A 90 1.89 -7.88 8.45
C GLY A 90 0.39 -7.92 8.13
N GLN A 91 -0.43 -8.27 9.13
CA GLN A 91 -1.87 -8.46 8.97
C GLN A 91 -2.67 -7.44 9.81
N ASP A 92 -2.72 -6.18 9.37
CA ASP A 92 -3.56 -5.17 10.01
C ASP A 92 -4.95 -5.09 9.35
N ASN A 93 -5.82 -6.06 9.66
CA ASN A 93 -7.21 -6.05 9.22
C ASN A 93 -8.04 -5.04 10.03
N THR A 94 -7.95 -3.76 9.67
CA THR A 94 -8.80 -2.72 10.23
C THR A 94 -10.11 -2.58 9.44
N GLU A 95 -11.22 -2.27 10.11
CA GLU A 95 -12.52 -2.04 9.43
C GLU A 95 -12.42 -0.89 8.41
N THR A 96 -11.54 0.09 8.67
CA THR A 96 -11.24 1.19 7.77
C THR A 96 -10.58 0.72 6.47
N GLU A 97 -9.80 -0.37 6.46
CA GLU A 97 -9.22 -0.96 5.24
C GLU A 97 -10.31 -1.53 4.31
N TYR A 98 -11.41 -2.06 4.86
CA TYR A 98 -12.43 -2.76 4.10
C TYR A 98 -13.15 -1.85 3.07
N TYR A 99 -13.52 -0.63 3.48
CA TYR A 99 -14.29 0.29 2.64
C TYR A 99 -13.43 0.90 1.53
N ALA A 100 -14.05 1.18 0.38
CA ALA A 100 -13.36 1.80 -0.74
C ALA A 100 -12.83 3.19 -0.39
N LYS A 101 -11.66 3.55 -0.95
CA LYS A 101 -11.04 4.87 -0.82
C LYS A 101 -11.25 5.67 -2.10
N GLU A 102 -11.46 6.96 -1.95
CA GLU A 102 -11.37 7.92 -3.04
C GLU A 102 -9.91 8.25 -3.32
N ILE A 103 -9.58 8.40 -4.59
CA ILE A 103 -8.21 8.59 -5.05
C ILE A 103 -8.05 10.01 -5.59
N TYR A 104 -7.05 10.72 -5.08
CA TYR A 104 -6.68 12.06 -5.52
C TYR A 104 -5.24 12.06 -5.99
N LYS A 105 -4.96 12.73 -7.12
CA LYS A 105 -3.60 12.88 -7.66
C LYS A 105 -3.20 14.35 -7.70
N PHE A 106 -2.03 14.64 -7.15
CA PHE A 106 -1.43 15.97 -7.16
C PHE A 106 -0.12 15.93 -7.92
N ASN A 107 -0.08 16.57 -9.09
CA ASN A 107 1.16 16.72 -9.83
C ASN A 107 2.09 17.70 -9.10
N MET A 108 3.40 17.50 -9.28
CA MET A 108 4.40 18.44 -8.80
C MET A 108 4.19 19.82 -9.44
N ILE A 109 4.32 20.87 -8.62
CA ILE A 109 4.37 22.25 -9.10
C ILE A 109 5.80 22.56 -9.53
N SER A 110 5.98 22.96 -10.79
CA SER A 110 7.25 23.55 -11.23
C SER A 110 7.37 24.96 -10.65
N GLY A 111 8.33 25.16 -9.75
CA GLY A 111 8.73 26.49 -9.26
C GLY A 111 10.23 26.68 -9.44
N PRO A 112 10.72 27.93 -9.54
CA PRO A 112 12.15 28.18 -9.49
C PRO A 112 12.70 27.58 -8.18
N PRO A 113 13.91 27.01 -8.19
CA PRO A 113 14.55 26.55 -6.96
C PRO A 113 14.73 27.78 -6.08
N GLU A 114 13.85 27.96 -5.09
CA GLU A 114 14.11 28.94 -4.04
C GLU A 114 15.42 28.53 -3.40
N ASN A 115 16.36 29.46 -3.46
CA ASN A 115 17.76 29.29 -3.17
C ASN A 115 17.93 29.02 -1.66
N ASN A 116 17.62 27.80 -1.23
CA ASN A 116 17.89 27.32 0.12
C ASN A 116 19.33 26.83 0.19
N ASP A 117 20.27 27.63 -0.27
CA ASP A 117 21.70 27.32 -0.23
C ASP A 117 22.09 27.00 1.21
N LEU A 118 22.49 25.75 1.43
CA LEU A 118 23.32 25.42 2.58
C LEU A 118 24.72 25.98 2.24
N PRO A 119 25.34 26.76 3.12
CA PRO A 119 26.70 27.30 2.87
C PRO A 119 27.78 26.23 2.73
N TYR A 120 27.45 24.94 2.94
CA TYR A 120 28.41 23.82 2.91
C TYR A 120 28.17 22.80 1.78
N CYS A 121 27.00 22.78 1.13
CA CYS A 121 26.73 21.85 0.02
C CYS A 121 25.79 22.49 -1.02
N PRO A 122 26.21 22.61 -2.31
CA PRO A 122 25.34 23.14 -3.36
C PRO A 122 24.20 22.15 -3.65
N LYS A 123 23.01 22.44 -3.11
CA LYS A 123 21.83 21.56 -3.15
C LYS A 123 21.38 21.14 -4.55
N GLY A 124 21.67 21.94 -5.59
CA GLY A 124 21.32 21.60 -6.97
C GLY A 124 22.03 20.36 -7.53
N ILE A 125 23.13 19.93 -6.90
CA ILE A 125 23.97 18.81 -7.34
C ILE A 125 23.70 17.56 -6.50
N THR A 126 23.45 17.72 -5.20
CA THR A 126 23.29 16.61 -4.25
C THR A 126 21.84 16.23 -3.99
N SER A 127 20.88 17.08 -4.36
CA SER A 127 19.46 16.86 -4.08
C SER A 127 18.50 17.48 -5.09
N LYS A 128 17.24 17.07 -5.01
CA LYS A 128 16.12 17.56 -5.83
C LYS A 128 14.90 17.78 -4.94
N VAL A 129 14.26 18.93 -5.09
CA VAL A 129 13.09 19.35 -4.31
C VAL A 129 11.81 19.18 -5.13
N PHE A 130 10.78 18.64 -4.49
CA PHE A 130 9.46 18.36 -5.07
C PHE A 130 8.40 19.09 -4.25
N ARG A 131 7.63 19.99 -4.88
CA ARG A 131 6.59 20.78 -4.23
C ARG A 131 5.23 20.41 -4.77
N PHE A 132 4.22 20.41 -3.89
CA PHE A 132 2.87 19.99 -4.23
C PHE A 132 1.84 20.96 -3.66
N ASN A 133 0.75 21.19 -4.40
CA ASN A 133 -0.35 21.97 -3.90
C ASN A 133 -1.48 21.06 -3.41
N VAL A 134 -1.46 20.71 -2.13
CA VAL A 134 -2.55 19.95 -1.50
C VAL A 134 -3.64 20.86 -0.91
N SER A 135 -3.62 22.17 -1.16
CA SER A 135 -4.56 23.12 -0.56
C SER A 135 -6.01 22.92 -0.99
N ALA A 136 -6.23 22.26 -2.13
CA ALA A 136 -7.54 21.90 -2.63
C ALA A 136 -8.23 20.83 -1.75
N MET A 137 -7.47 20.08 -0.94
CA MET A 137 -8.04 19.12 -0.01
C MET A 137 -8.63 19.82 1.21
N GLU A 138 -9.74 19.27 1.69
CA GLU A 138 -10.34 19.66 2.96
C GLU A 138 -9.33 19.48 4.11
N LYS A 139 -9.43 20.31 5.16
CA LYS A 139 -8.58 20.24 6.36
C LYS A 139 -8.96 19.06 7.27
N ASN A 140 -9.14 17.88 6.69
CA ASN A 140 -9.59 16.67 7.37
C ASN A 140 -8.57 15.54 7.18
N SER A 141 -7.60 15.50 8.09
CA SER A 141 -6.51 14.51 8.11
C SER A 141 -6.95 13.12 8.55
N THR A 142 -8.04 13.02 9.31
CA THR A 142 -8.63 11.75 9.81
C THR A 142 -9.08 10.83 8.69
N ASN A 143 -9.38 11.41 7.53
CA ASN A 143 -9.88 10.69 6.37
C ASN A 143 -8.73 10.15 5.51
N LEU A 144 -7.49 10.59 5.73
CA LEU A 144 -6.34 10.12 4.99
C LEU A 144 -5.98 8.69 5.41
N PHE A 145 -6.21 7.75 4.51
CA PHE A 145 -5.85 6.35 4.71
C PHE A 145 -4.39 6.09 4.33
N ARG A 146 -3.95 6.56 3.17
CA ARG A 146 -2.57 6.41 2.68
C ARG A 146 -2.21 7.53 1.72
N ALA A 147 -0.95 7.98 1.72
CA ALA A 147 -0.40 8.85 0.70
C ALA A 147 0.93 8.29 0.18
N GLU A 148 1.07 8.27 -1.13
CA GLU A 148 2.25 7.75 -1.82
C GLU A 148 2.84 8.84 -2.71
N PHE A 149 4.12 9.12 -2.52
CA PHE A 149 4.90 9.95 -3.43
C PHE A 149 5.54 9.07 -4.49
N ARG A 150 5.36 9.40 -5.76
CA ARG A 150 5.91 8.63 -6.89
C ARG A 150 6.70 9.53 -7.82
N ALA A 151 7.90 9.10 -8.18
CA ALA A 151 8.75 9.75 -9.17
C ALA A 151 9.26 8.72 -10.19
N LEU A 152 9.14 9.03 -11.48
CA LEU A 152 9.61 8.13 -12.53
C LEU A 152 11.10 8.33 -12.76
N ARG A 153 11.89 7.31 -12.46
CA ARG A 153 13.30 7.26 -12.79
C ARG A 153 13.50 7.05 -14.28
N ILE A 154 14.44 7.81 -14.84
CA ILE A 154 14.91 7.66 -16.22
C ILE A 154 16.39 7.23 -16.24
N PRO A 155 16.83 6.46 -17.24
CA PRO A 155 18.23 6.05 -17.34
C PRO A 155 19.15 7.27 -17.52
N ASN A 156 20.22 7.33 -16.72
CA ASN A 156 21.27 8.33 -16.86
C ASN A 156 22.54 7.69 -17.45
N PRO A 157 22.78 7.77 -18.77
CA PRO A 157 23.95 7.16 -19.40
C PRO A 157 25.27 7.79 -18.91
N ALA A 158 25.23 9.04 -18.43
CA ALA A 158 26.39 9.76 -17.91
C ALA A 158 26.73 9.41 -16.44
N ALA A 159 25.94 8.57 -15.77
CA ALA A 159 26.22 8.17 -14.39
C ALA A 159 27.53 7.38 -14.29
N LYS A 160 28.32 7.62 -13.24
CA LYS A 160 29.57 6.89 -12.97
C LYS A 160 29.29 5.56 -12.28
N ARG A 161 28.32 5.53 -11.36
CA ARG A 161 27.92 4.33 -10.63
C ARG A 161 26.76 3.65 -11.35
N ASN A 162 26.55 2.35 -11.10
CA ASN A 162 25.41 1.60 -11.61
C ASN A 162 24.19 1.65 -10.67
N GLU A 163 24.44 1.81 -9.37
CA GLU A 163 23.45 1.87 -8.30
C GLU A 163 23.81 3.03 -7.36
N GLN A 164 22.80 3.73 -6.84
CA GLN A 164 22.96 4.81 -5.88
C GLN A 164 21.86 4.73 -4.81
N ARG A 165 22.25 4.91 -3.55
CA ARG A 165 21.31 5.06 -2.43
C ARG A 165 20.77 6.48 -2.39
N ILE A 166 19.46 6.62 -2.48
CA ILE A 166 18.74 7.89 -2.34
C ILE A 166 17.93 7.89 -1.04
N GLU A 167 17.75 9.07 -0.47
CA GLU A 167 17.02 9.29 0.77
C GLU A 167 15.97 10.39 0.55
N LEU A 168 14.77 10.16 1.07
CA LEU A 168 13.65 11.08 1.01
C LEU A 168 13.50 11.79 2.35
N TYR A 169 13.35 13.11 2.28
CA TYR A 169 13.14 13.98 3.41
C TYR A 169 11.91 14.87 3.24
N GLN A 170 11.26 15.19 4.35
CA GLN A 170 10.30 16.29 4.46
C GLN A 170 11.06 17.59 4.76
N ILE A 171 10.78 18.65 4.01
CA ILE A 171 11.37 19.97 4.24
C ILE A 171 10.65 20.63 5.42
N LEU A 172 11.41 21.14 6.39
CA LEU A 172 10.90 21.85 7.57
C LEU A 172 11.15 23.36 7.47
N GLN A 173 10.43 24.15 8.26
CA GLN A 173 10.62 25.60 8.30
C GLN A 173 12.03 25.96 8.81
N LYS A 174 12.60 27.03 8.23
CA LYS A 174 13.98 27.46 8.48
C LYS A 174 14.21 27.97 9.91
N ASP A 175 13.15 28.37 10.61
CA ASP A 175 13.21 29.00 11.93
C ASP A 175 13.36 27.98 13.08
N ASP A 176 13.29 26.67 12.80
CA ASP A 176 13.63 25.65 13.79
C ASP A 176 15.16 25.40 13.77
N PRO A 177 15.90 25.82 14.81
CA PRO A 177 17.35 25.70 14.85
C PRO A 177 17.84 24.25 14.91
N LYS A 178 16.96 23.25 15.09
CA LYS A 178 17.34 21.86 15.34
C LYS A 178 17.20 20.92 14.15
N ALA A 179 16.36 21.21 13.15
CA ALA A 179 16.23 20.34 11.98
C ALA A 179 15.68 21.07 10.75
N LYS A 180 16.50 21.18 9.69
CA LYS A 180 16.07 21.73 8.38
C LYS A 180 15.23 20.74 7.57
N GLN A 181 15.33 19.45 7.89
CA GLN A 181 14.68 18.37 7.17
C GLN A 181 14.41 17.17 8.11
N ARG A 182 13.35 16.41 7.84
CA ARG A 182 13.00 15.18 8.56
C ARG A 182 13.11 13.98 7.62
N TYR A 183 13.87 12.96 8.01
CA TYR A 183 14.01 11.74 7.22
C TYR A 183 12.70 10.96 7.14
N ILE A 184 12.37 10.43 5.96
CA ILE A 184 11.20 9.59 5.72
C ILE A 184 11.63 8.15 5.39
N GLY A 185 12.55 7.98 4.45
CA GLY A 185 12.97 6.65 3.99
C GLY A 185 14.08 6.70 2.96
N GLY A 186 14.70 5.55 2.67
CA GLY A 186 15.78 5.44 1.70
C GLY A 186 15.62 4.21 0.82
N LYS A 187 16.08 4.30 -0.43
CA LYS A 187 16.06 3.22 -1.41
C LYS A 187 17.36 3.18 -2.20
N ASN A 188 17.83 1.99 -2.54
CA ASN A 188 18.89 1.84 -3.52
C ASN A 188 18.28 1.69 -4.91
N VAL A 189 18.82 2.43 -5.87
CA VAL A 189 18.19 2.59 -7.18
C VAL A 189 19.26 2.53 -8.28
N LEU A 190 18.96 1.83 -9.36
CA LEU A 190 19.84 1.74 -10.52
C LEU A 190 19.89 3.06 -11.28
N THR A 191 21.06 3.64 -11.48
CA THR A 191 21.23 4.91 -12.21
C THR A 191 21.01 4.75 -13.71
N LYS A 192 21.42 3.59 -14.27
CA LYS A 192 21.37 3.24 -15.71
C LYS A 192 20.30 2.20 -16.06
N GLY A 193 19.50 1.77 -15.09
CA GLY A 193 18.47 0.74 -15.31
C GLY A 193 17.31 1.21 -16.19
N THR A 194 16.36 0.31 -16.47
CA THR A 194 15.13 0.58 -17.23
C THR A 194 14.24 1.64 -16.57
N LEU A 195 13.25 2.18 -17.27
CA LEU A 195 12.28 3.10 -16.66
C LEU A 195 11.57 2.43 -15.46
N GLU A 196 11.47 3.14 -14.34
CA GLU A 196 10.97 2.56 -13.08
C GLU A 196 10.35 3.63 -12.19
N TRP A 197 9.21 3.33 -11.59
CA TRP A 197 8.63 4.19 -10.56
C TRP A 197 9.30 3.96 -9.22
N VAL A 198 9.78 5.03 -8.62
CA VAL A 198 10.24 5.03 -7.23
C VAL A 198 9.12 5.62 -6.37
N SER A 199 8.55 4.79 -5.49
CA SER A 199 7.46 5.17 -4.60
C SER A 199 7.91 5.26 -3.13
N PHE A 200 7.36 6.19 -2.36
CA PHE A 200 7.57 6.31 -0.92
C PHE A 200 6.26 6.59 -0.19
N ASP A 201 6.02 5.87 0.91
CA ASP A 201 4.91 6.16 1.82
C ASP A 201 5.19 7.47 2.56
N VAL A 202 4.39 8.48 2.25
CA VAL A 202 4.46 9.83 2.82
C VAL A 202 3.19 10.15 3.61
N THR A 203 2.47 9.12 4.07
CA THR A 203 1.17 9.26 4.74
C THR A 203 1.25 10.21 5.93
N GLU A 204 2.26 10.08 6.79
CA GLU A 204 2.42 10.94 7.97
C GLU A 204 2.74 12.39 7.61
N THR A 205 3.63 12.60 6.63
CA THR A 205 3.99 13.93 6.13
C THR A 205 2.78 14.64 5.52
N VAL A 206 2.01 13.96 4.67
CA VAL A 206 0.80 14.54 4.07
C VAL A 206 -0.29 14.76 5.11
N ARG A 207 -0.41 13.89 6.11
CA ARG A 207 -1.32 14.08 7.25
C ARG A 207 -1.03 15.40 7.98
N GLU A 208 0.24 15.68 8.23
CA GLU A 208 0.71 16.94 8.82
C GLU A 208 0.34 18.14 7.93
N TRP A 209 0.56 18.06 6.61
CA TRP A 209 0.22 19.13 5.67
C TRP A 209 -1.28 19.43 5.60
N LEU A 210 -2.14 18.40 5.73
CA LEU A 210 -3.59 18.56 5.76
C LEU A 210 -4.08 19.24 7.05
N MET A 211 -3.44 18.93 8.20
CA MET A 211 -3.74 19.58 9.48
C MET A 211 -3.20 21.02 9.53
N TYR A 212 -1.95 21.21 9.10
CA TYR A 212 -1.18 22.44 9.20
C TYR A 212 -0.65 22.84 7.83
N ARG A 213 -1.45 23.54 7.03
CA ARG A 213 -1.10 23.86 5.63
C ARG A 213 0.23 24.61 5.49
N GLN A 214 0.66 25.34 6.51
CA GLN A 214 1.94 26.06 6.56
C GLN A 214 3.18 25.15 6.62
N THR A 215 3.01 23.86 6.91
CA THR A 215 4.11 22.88 6.93
C THR A 215 4.32 22.21 5.56
N ASN A 216 3.46 22.50 4.57
CA ASN A 216 3.62 22.01 3.20
C ASN A 216 4.72 22.78 2.45
N LEU A 217 5.97 22.45 2.75
CA LEU A 217 7.16 23.03 2.11
C LEU A 217 7.73 22.16 0.99
N GLY A 218 7.27 20.92 0.89
CA GLY A 218 7.69 19.94 -0.10
C GLY A 218 8.54 18.81 0.46
N LEU A 219 8.98 17.96 -0.47
CA LEU A 219 9.86 16.82 -0.23
C LEU A 219 11.21 17.06 -0.90
N GLU A 220 12.26 16.45 -0.38
CA GLU A 220 13.61 16.50 -0.95
C GLU A 220 14.13 15.07 -1.10
N ILE A 221 14.50 14.67 -2.31
CA ILE A 221 15.34 13.48 -2.53
C ILE A 221 16.78 13.94 -2.54
N SER A 222 17.62 13.34 -1.71
CA SER A 222 19.06 13.60 -1.67
C SER A 222 19.88 12.31 -1.66
N VAL A 223 21.17 12.46 -1.92
CA VAL A 223 22.16 11.39 -1.77
C VAL A 223 22.41 11.06 -0.31
N HIS A 224 22.80 9.82 -0.03
CA HIS A 224 23.20 9.41 1.31
C HIS A 224 24.46 10.19 1.76
N CYS A 225 24.31 11.05 2.78
CA CYS A 225 25.35 11.95 3.29
C CYS A 225 26.00 12.87 2.23
N PRO A 226 25.45 14.08 1.97
CA PRO A 226 25.96 15.01 0.94
C PRO A 226 27.42 15.47 1.10
N CYS A 227 27.98 15.41 2.31
CA CYS A 227 29.32 15.92 2.62
C CYS A 227 30.45 14.93 2.29
N HIS A 228 30.12 13.67 1.99
CA HIS A 228 31.13 12.62 1.81
C HIS A 228 30.80 11.77 0.58
N THR A 229 31.80 11.50 -0.25
CA THR A 229 31.68 10.54 -1.34
C THR A 229 32.27 9.21 -0.90
N PHE A 230 31.47 8.14 -0.89
CA PHE A 230 31.96 6.81 -0.51
C PHE A 230 32.48 6.01 -1.72
N ARG A 231 33.64 5.36 -1.59
CA ARG A 231 34.08 4.32 -2.51
C ARG A 231 33.28 3.03 -2.27
N PRO A 232 33.23 2.10 -3.25
CA PRO A 232 32.67 0.75 -3.03
C PRO A 232 33.29 0.03 -1.83
N ASN A 233 34.52 0.40 -1.48
CA ASN A 233 35.33 -0.17 -0.42
C ASN A 233 35.00 0.40 0.98
N GLY A 234 34.13 1.43 1.06
CA GLY A 234 33.79 2.13 2.29
C GLY A 234 34.63 3.39 2.58
N ASP A 235 35.73 3.60 1.85
CA ASP A 235 36.59 4.78 2.04
C ASP A 235 35.86 6.08 1.67
N ILE A 236 36.07 7.13 2.47
CA ILE A 236 35.61 8.48 2.16
C ILE A 236 36.62 9.16 1.22
N ILE A 237 36.13 9.67 0.09
CA ILE A 237 36.92 10.55 -0.78
C ILE A 237 36.79 11.96 -0.24
N GLU A 238 37.85 12.44 0.41
CA GLU A 238 37.98 13.82 0.85
C GLU A 238 37.93 14.78 -0.36
N ASN A 239 37.28 15.94 -0.20
CA ASN A 239 37.13 17.00 -1.22
C ASN A 239 36.27 16.67 -2.45
N ALA A 240 35.52 15.57 -2.44
CA ALA A 240 34.51 15.28 -3.45
C ALA A 240 33.11 15.25 -2.82
N ASN A 241 32.21 16.08 -3.34
CA ASN A 241 30.79 16.04 -2.96
C ASN A 241 30.09 14.94 -3.76
N GLU A 242 29.23 14.17 -3.08
CA GLU A 242 28.44 13.18 -3.77
C GLU A 242 27.38 13.86 -4.66
N VAL A 243 27.29 13.43 -5.91
CA VAL A 243 26.34 13.98 -6.89
C VAL A 243 25.15 13.05 -6.99
N LEU A 244 23.94 13.60 -7.05
CA LEU A 244 22.75 12.83 -7.36
C LEU A 244 22.77 12.46 -8.85
N GLU A 245 23.20 11.24 -9.15
CA GLU A 245 23.28 10.69 -10.50
C GLU A 245 21.93 10.12 -10.96
N VAL A 246 21.02 9.81 -10.03
CA VAL A 246 19.66 9.38 -10.34
C VAL A 246 18.87 10.53 -10.97
N LYS A 247 18.32 10.29 -12.16
CA LYS A 247 17.49 11.25 -12.87
C LYS A 247 16.01 10.89 -12.77
N PHE A 248 15.18 11.91 -12.56
CA PHE A 248 13.73 11.79 -12.55
C PHE A 248 13.13 12.60 -13.68
N LYS A 249 12.11 12.04 -14.33
CA LYS A 249 11.42 12.70 -15.43
C LYS A 249 10.74 14.00 -14.98
N GLY A 250 10.77 15.05 -15.80
CA GLY A 250 10.10 16.32 -15.49
C GLY A 250 10.83 17.21 -14.48
N MET A 251 12.08 16.88 -14.11
CA MET A 251 12.92 17.69 -13.22
C MET A 251 13.93 18.59 -13.95
N ASP A 252 14.27 18.26 -15.20
CA ASP A 252 15.23 19.02 -16.00
C ASP A 252 14.51 20.06 -16.88
N TYR A 253 15.05 21.29 -16.94
CA TYR A 253 14.42 22.43 -17.64
C TYR A 253 14.18 22.17 -19.13
N ASP A 254 15.02 21.36 -19.77
CA ASP A 254 14.90 21.02 -21.19
C ASP A 254 13.62 20.21 -21.50
N ASP A 255 13.14 19.42 -20.53
CA ASP A 255 11.95 18.57 -20.66
C ASP A 255 10.64 19.39 -20.55
N LEU A 256 10.69 20.62 -20.03
CA LEU A 256 9.54 21.53 -19.88
C LEU A 256 9.12 22.20 -21.20
N SER A 257 9.97 22.17 -22.22
CA SER A 257 9.77 22.87 -23.49
C SER A 257 8.98 22.08 -24.54
N ARG A 258 8.83 20.75 -24.38
CA ARG A 258 8.21 19.89 -25.41
C ARG A 258 6.91 19.22 -24.93
N THR A 259 5.78 19.72 -25.44
CA THR A 259 4.41 19.14 -25.40
C THR A 259 3.69 19.16 -24.03
N LYS A 260 3.11 20.31 -23.69
CA LYS A 260 2.56 20.69 -22.37
C LYS A 260 1.25 20.06 -21.86
N LYS A 261 0.67 19.00 -22.45
CA LYS A 261 -0.61 18.46 -21.91
C LYS A 261 -0.78 16.94 -21.85
N GLN A 262 0.07 16.15 -22.51
CA GLN A 262 -0.07 14.68 -22.49
C GLN A 262 1.03 13.96 -21.68
N LYS A 263 2.16 14.61 -21.38
CA LYS A 263 3.30 13.98 -20.70
C LYS A 263 3.38 14.24 -19.19
N GLU A 264 2.51 15.10 -18.66
CA GLU A 264 2.49 15.47 -17.24
C GLU A 264 2.17 14.28 -16.32
N GLN A 265 1.56 13.20 -16.85
CA GLN A 265 1.30 11.98 -16.09
C GLN A 265 2.58 11.31 -15.55
N LEU A 266 3.68 11.46 -16.28
CA LEU A 266 4.96 10.82 -15.95
C LEU A 266 5.80 11.67 -14.98
N TYR A 267 5.29 12.84 -14.59
CA TYR A 267 5.99 13.71 -13.65
C TYR A 267 5.77 13.22 -12.22
N PRO A 268 6.66 13.64 -11.29
CA PRO A 268 6.51 13.33 -9.90
C PRO A 268 5.15 13.80 -9.40
N HIS A 269 4.47 12.95 -8.65
CA HIS A 269 3.13 13.22 -8.16
C HIS A 269 2.87 12.51 -6.83
N LEU A 270 1.87 13.02 -6.10
CA LEU A 270 1.30 12.36 -4.94
C LEU A 270 0.01 11.65 -5.34
N ILE A 271 -0.21 10.46 -4.78
CA ILE A 271 -1.50 9.76 -4.80
C ILE A 271 -1.98 9.67 -3.36
N LEU A 272 -3.11 10.30 -3.08
CA LEU A 272 -3.79 10.24 -1.78
C LEU A 272 -4.98 9.30 -1.88
N MET A 273 -5.08 8.38 -0.92
CA MET A 273 -6.22 7.49 -0.71
C MET A 273 -6.99 7.99 0.51
N MET A 274 -8.17 8.57 0.27
CA MET A 274 -9.00 9.16 1.31
C MET A 274 -10.23 8.29 1.56
N LEU A 275 -10.64 8.13 2.82
CA LEU A 275 -11.91 7.53 3.19
C LEU A 275 -12.97 8.64 3.21
N PRO A 276 -14.01 8.58 2.36
CA PRO A 276 -15.02 9.63 2.32
C PRO A 276 -15.79 9.74 3.65
N PRO A 277 -16.22 10.95 4.07
CA PRO A 277 -16.92 11.16 5.34
C PRO A 277 -18.17 10.28 5.53
N HIS A 278 -18.99 10.15 4.48
CA HIS A 278 -20.18 9.27 4.50
C HIS A 278 -19.84 7.78 4.74
N ARG A 279 -18.56 7.40 4.59
CA ARG A 279 -18.04 6.06 4.91
C ARG A 279 -17.43 5.93 6.30
N LEU A 280 -17.46 6.99 7.12
CA LEU A 280 -16.99 7.00 8.52
C LEU A 280 -18.14 6.96 9.54
N ASP A 281 -19.31 7.51 9.20
CA ASP A 281 -20.45 7.80 10.11
C ASP A 281 -21.21 6.58 10.70
N SER A 282 -20.55 5.44 10.90
CA SER A 282 -21.18 4.26 11.53
C SER A 282 -20.37 3.65 12.66
N GLN A 283 -19.40 4.35 13.24
CA GLN A 283 -18.71 3.86 14.44
C GLN A 283 -19.63 3.81 15.68
N THR A 284 -20.81 4.45 15.64
CA THR A 284 -21.70 4.55 16.81
C THR A 284 -22.91 3.60 16.80
N SER A 285 -23.37 3.08 15.67
CA SER A 285 -24.70 2.42 15.62
C SER A 285 -24.75 0.96 15.16
N SER A 286 -23.63 0.32 14.80
CA SER A 286 -23.69 -1.06 14.30
C SER A 286 -22.50 -1.91 14.74
N ARG A 287 -22.44 -2.23 16.05
CA ARG A 287 -21.99 -3.57 16.49
C ARG A 287 -23.02 -4.62 16.03
N ARG A 288 -23.23 -4.74 14.72
CA ARG A 288 -23.93 -5.89 14.16
C ARG A 288 -22.98 -7.05 14.36
N ARG A 289 -23.24 -7.86 15.39
CA ARG A 289 -22.60 -9.15 15.65
C ARG A 289 -22.22 -9.78 14.32
N LYS A 290 -20.91 -9.93 14.08
CA LYS A 290 -20.40 -10.83 13.04
C LYS A 290 -21.15 -12.14 13.25
N ARG A 291 -22.06 -12.50 12.33
CA ARG A 291 -22.54 -13.87 12.29
C ARG A 291 -21.30 -14.66 11.93
N ALA A 292 -20.78 -15.43 12.88
CA ALA A 292 -19.89 -16.51 12.53
C ALA A 292 -20.57 -17.28 11.39
N LEU A 293 -19.83 -17.53 10.31
CA LEU A 293 -20.27 -18.52 9.35
C LEU A 293 -20.53 -19.78 10.17
N ASP A 294 -21.77 -20.24 10.15
CA ASP A 294 -22.19 -21.44 10.86
C ASP A 294 -21.23 -22.55 10.47
N THR A 295 -20.54 -23.14 11.44
CA THR A 295 -19.49 -24.15 11.24
C THR A 295 -20.03 -25.44 10.58
N ASN A 296 -21.32 -25.46 10.27
CA ASN A 296 -22.00 -26.48 9.49
C ASN A 296 -21.62 -26.53 8.00
N TYR A 297 -20.72 -25.68 7.48
CA TYR A 297 -20.29 -25.73 6.07
C TYR A 297 -19.15 -26.72 5.77
N CYS A 298 -18.51 -27.35 6.77
CA CYS A 298 -17.61 -28.48 6.51
C CYS A 298 -17.67 -29.51 7.65
N PHE A 299 -17.65 -30.79 7.26
CA PHE A 299 -17.64 -32.02 8.07
C PHE A 299 -19.00 -32.62 8.45
N LYS A 300 -19.61 -33.31 7.48
CA LYS A 300 -20.40 -34.51 7.76
C LYS A 300 -19.61 -35.75 7.33
N THR A 301 -19.01 -36.45 8.29
CA THR A 301 -18.78 -37.90 8.23
C THR A 301 -18.97 -38.50 9.63
N TRP A 302 -19.47 -39.72 9.65
CA TRP A 302 -20.21 -40.39 10.72
C TRP A 302 -19.45 -40.75 12.01
N ALA A 303 -20.26 -40.76 13.08
CA ALA A 303 -20.36 -41.71 14.19
C ALA A 303 -19.17 -41.98 15.14
N GLY A 304 -19.48 -41.88 16.44
CA GLY A 304 -19.04 -42.85 17.44
C GLY A 304 -18.43 -42.23 18.70
N GLY A 305 -19.09 -42.42 19.84
CA GLY A 305 -18.47 -42.27 21.17
C GLY A 305 -19.02 -41.08 21.95
N GLY A 306 -19.97 -41.37 22.85
CA GLY A 306 -20.45 -40.39 23.81
C GLY A 306 -19.37 -39.97 24.78
N PHE A 307 -19.38 -38.70 25.19
CA PHE A 307 -18.87 -38.29 26.49
C PHE A 307 -19.64 -37.07 26.98
N THR A 308 -19.84 -37.06 28.28
CA THR A 308 -20.81 -36.30 29.05
C THR A 308 -20.44 -34.83 29.21
N SER A 309 -21.50 -34.01 29.28
CA SER A 309 -21.50 -32.60 29.63
C SER A 309 -20.75 -32.31 30.94
N ARG A 310 -19.86 -31.30 30.94
CA ARG A 310 -19.55 -30.50 32.14
C ARG A 310 -19.53 -29.01 31.83
N ARG A 311 -20.38 -28.28 32.57
CA ARG A 311 -20.30 -26.84 32.79
C ARG A 311 -18.96 -26.51 33.46
N GLY A 312 -18.32 -25.43 33.02
CA GLY A 312 -17.29 -24.69 33.77
C GLY A 312 -17.42 -23.22 33.43
N THR A 313 -18.02 -22.41 34.30
CA THR A 313 -17.33 -21.54 35.30
C THR A 313 -16.42 -20.50 34.66
N THR A 314 -16.92 -19.27 34.65
CA THR A 314 -16.19 -18.00 34.45
C THR A 314 -15.07 -17.83 35.47
N PRO A 315 -13.88 -17.33 35.08
CA PRO A 315 -12.93 -16.75 36.03
C PRO A 315 -13.01 -15.23 36.03
N THR A 316 -13.19 -14.70 37.24
CA THR A 316 -13.10 -13.32 37.66
C THR A 316 -11.68 -12.78 37.50
N SER A 317 -11.54 -11.58 36.95
CA SER A 317 -10.29 -10.84 36.82
C SER A 317 -9.81 -10.29 38.17
N ALA A 318 -8.58 -10.58 38.55
CA ALA A 318 -7.81 -9.83 39.55
C ALA A 318 -6.64 -9.12 38.85
N PRO A 319 -6.30 -7.86 39.21
CA PRO A 319 -5.23 -7.11 38.56
C PRO A 319 -3.85 -7.53 39.08
N ALA A 320 -2.90 -7.74 38.18
CA ALA A 320 -1.49 -7.96 38.48
C ALA A 320 -0.77 -6.62 38.75
N PRO A 321 0.27 -6.60 39.60
CA PRO A 321 0.98 -5.38 39.98
C PRO A 321 1.92 -4.86 38.88
N VAL A 322 2.07 -3.53 38.88
CA VAL A 322 2.92 -2.73 37.97
C VAL A 322 4.41 -2.98 38.26
N PRO A 323 5.25 -3.32 37.28
CA PRO A 323 6.70 -3.32 37.44
C PRO A 323 7.27 -1.91 37.20
N THR A 324 7.93 -1.39 38.23
CA THR A 324 8.79 -0.20 38.21
C THR A 324 10.01 -0.46 37.34
N TYR A 325 10.17 0.28 36.23
CA TYR A 325 11.42 0.30 35.47
C TYR A 325 12.25 1.52 35.84
N ALA A 326 13.43 1.25 36.39
CA ALA A 326 14.48 2.21 36.66
C ALA A 326 15.07 2.76 35.35
N ALA A 327 15.44 4.03 35.38
CA ALA A 327 16.04 4.76 34.28
C ALA A 327 17.39 4.16 33.84
N GLN A 328 17.53 3.87 32.55
CA GLN A 328 18.83 3.69 31.89
C GLN A 328 18.98 4.74 30.80
N THR A 329 19.97 5.60 31.00
CA THR A 329 20.46 6.60 30.05
C THR A 329 21.15 5.91 28.86
N PRO A 330 20.92 6.36 27.62
CA PRO A 330 21.66 5.84 26.46
C PRO A 330 23.08 6.43 26.39
N PRO A 331 24.08 5.66 25.93
CA PRO A 331 25.45 6.13 25.79
C PRO A 331 25.59 7.12 24.62
N THR A 332 26.34 8.17 24.88
CA THR A 332 26.77 9.21 23.95
C THR A 332 27.78 8.62 22.97
N VAL A 333 27.43 8.57 21.68
CA VAL A 333 28.40 8.37 20.61
C VAL A 333 28.83 9.75 20.14
N ARG A 334 30.11 10.08 20.36
CA ARG A 334 30.77 11.28 19.83
C ARG A 334 31.06 11.09 18.33
N CYS A 335 31.02 12.22 17.62
CA CYS A 335 31.08 12.48 16.19
C CYS A 335 31.87 11.50 15.32
#